data_AF-A0A7X1TT92-F1
#
_entry.id   AF-A0A7X1TT92-F1
#
_cell.length_a   1.000
_cell.length_b   1.000
_cell.length_c   1.000
_cell.angle_alpha   90.00
_cell.angle_beta   90.00
_cell.angle_gamma   90.00
#
_symmetry.space_group_name_H-M   'P 1'
#
loop_
_entity.id
_entity.type
_entity.pdbx_description
1 polymer ?
#
loop_
_entity_poly.entity_id
_entity_poly.type
_entity_poly.pdbx_seq_one_letter_code
_entity_poly.pdbx_strand_id
1 'polypeptide(L)' 'MIKDDMAIHAGIPEKAVKAALQQMRSQEALSEVTWDVARSRPGRPIKVYFEANGSAELQLAKRALEQALQANGFELYP' A
#
# COMPACT_ATOMS: atom_id res chain seq x y z
N MET A 1 -8.24 8.26 14.82
CA MET A 1 -7.71 7.78 13.53
C MET A 1 -8.53 6.59 13.07
N ILE A 2 -8.85 6.52 11.78
CA ILE A 2 -9.58 5.42 11.16
C ILE A 2 -8.62 4.47 10.46
N LYS A 3 -9.01 3.19 10.34
CA LYS A 3 -8.18 2.11 9.82
C LYS A 3 -8.83 1.42 8.64
N ASP A 4 -8.02 1.03 7.67
CA ASP A 4 -8.49 0.27 6.52
C ASP A 4 -7.33 -0.57 5.94
N ASP A 5 -7.62 -1.72 5.34
CA ASP A 5 -6.61 -2.61 4.76
C ASP A 5 -6.71 -2.72 3.24
N MET A 6 -5.60 -3.06 2.62
CA MET A 6 -5.48 -3.36 1.20
C MET A 6 -4.77 -4.69 1.03
N ALA A 7 -5.37 -5.61 0.29
CA ALA A 7 -4.76 -6.87 -0.09
C ALA A 7 -4.02 -6.72 -1.41
N ILE A 8 -2.74 -7.04 -1.40
CA ILE A 8 -1.85 -7.02 -2.56
C ILE A 8 -1.73 -8.45 -3.09
N HIS A 9 -1.91 -8.63 -4.40
CA HIS A 9 -1.90 -9.94 -5.05
C HIS A 9 -0.63 -10.76 -4.71
N ALA A 10 -0.79 -12.07 -4.51
CA ALA A 10 0.28 -12.96 -4.04
C ALA A 10 1.48 -13.06 -5.01
N GLY A 11 1.28 -12.71 -6.29
CA GLY A 11 2.33 -12.66 -7.30
C GLY A 11 3.25 -11.43 -7.19
N ILE A 12 2.89 -10.43 -6.38
CA ILE A 12 3.69 -9.22 -6.20
C ILE A 12 4.70 -9.46 -5.08
N PRO A 13 6.02 -9.30 -5.34
CA PRO A 13 7.04 -9.49 -4.32
C PRO A 13 6.90 -8.50 -3.16
N GLU A 14 7.08 -8.97 -1.92
CA GLU A 14 7.06 -8.09 -0.72
C GLU A 14 8.04 -6.92 -0.83
N LYS A 15 9.20 -7.14 -1.46
CA LYS A 15 10.18 -6.09 -1.72
C LYS A 15 9.61 -4.97 -2.61
N ALA A 16 8.79 -5.31 -3.61
CA ALA A 16 8.14 -4.32 -4.47
C ALA A 16 7.10 -3.51 -3.68
N VAL A 17 6.31 -4.16 -2.83
CA VAL A 17 5.36 -3.49 -1.92
C VAL A 17 6.07 -2.50 -1.01
N LYS A 18 7.17 -2.94 -0.36
CA LYS A 18 7.96 -2.08 0.52
C LYS A 18 8.60 -0.91 -0.23
N ALA A 19 9.08 -1.12 -1.46
CA ALA A 19 9.63 -0.06 -2.29
C ALA A 19 8.56 0.99 -2.68
N ALA A 20 7.36 0.54 -3.05
CA ALA A 20 6.23 1.42 -3.34
C ALA A 20 5.82 2.25 -2.11
N LEU A 21 5.71 1.62 -0.94
CA LEU A 21 5.43 2.31 0.32
C LEU A 21 6.52 3.33 0.68
N GLN A 22 7.78 3.04 0.37
CA GLN A 22 8.87 3.98 0.59
C GLN A 22 8.75 5.21 -0.33
N GLN A 23 8.33 5.03 -1.58
CA GLN A 23 8.08 6.15 -2.52
C GLN A 23 6.91 7.03 -2.05
N MET A 24 5.88 6.43 -1.46
CA MET A 24 4.73 7.17 -0.92
C MET A 24 5.11 8.12 0.23
N ARG A 25 6.13 7.80 1.03
CA ARG A 25 6.60 8.69 2.12
C ARG A 25 7.10 10.04 1.62
N SER A 26 7.49 10.15 0.35
CA SER A 26 7.93 11.40 -0.25
C SER A 26 6.77 12.31 -0.69
N GLN A 27 5.51 11.85 -0.60
CA GLN A 27 4.34 12.63 -0.96
C GLN A 27 3.83 13.42 0.25
N GLU A 28 3.87 14.74 0.17
CA GLU A 28 3.42 15.64 1.26
C GLU A 28 1.95 15.39 1.65
N ALA A 29 1.10 15.06 0.68
CA ALA A 29 -0.31 14.73 0.89
C ALA A 29 -0.55 13.46 1.75
N LEU A 30 0.48 12.65 1.98
CA LEU A 30 0.42 11.42 2.77
C LEU A 30 1.20 11.51 4.10
N SER A 31 1.69 12.69 4.46
CA SER A 31 2.52 12.91 5.66
C SER A 31 1.85 12.46 6.96
N GLU A 32 0.54 12.61 7.06
CA GLU A 32 -0.27 12.23 8.23
C GLU A 32 -0.81 10.79 8.16
N VAL A 33 -0.55 10.05 7.07
CA VAL A 33 -0.98 8.65 6.91
C VAL A 33 0.11 7.72 7.40
N THR A 34 -0.25 6.80 8.28
CA THR A 34 0.63 5.73 8.74
C THR A 34 0.21 4.41 8.13
N TRP A 35 1.17 3.49 7.98
CA TRP A 35 0.89 2.16 7.46
C TRP A 35 1.81 1.09 8.04
N ASP A 36 1.29 -0.14 8.06
CA ASP A 36 2.01 -1.34 8.45
C ASP A 36 1.79 -2.45 7.42
N VAL A 37 2.77 -3.34 7.26
CA VAL A 37 2.72 -4.45 6.32
C VAL A 37 2.65 -5.75 7.10
N ALA A 38 1.56 -6.49 6.93
CA ALA A 38 1.42 -7.81 7.51
C ALA A 38 2.54 -8.74 7.05
N ARG A 39 2.90 -9.70 7.90
CA ARG A 39 3.89 -10.73 7.57
C ARG A 39 3.49 -11.47 6.29
N SER A 40 4.31 -11.33 5.24
CA SER A 40 4.13 -12.05 3.98
C SER A 40 4.31 -13.56 4.17
N ARG A 41 3.54 -14.35 3.41
CA ARG A 41 3.69 -15.80 3.31
C ARG A 41 3.62 -16.21 1.84
N PRO A 42 4.45 -17.17 1.37
CA PRO A 42 4.38 -17.65 -0.01
C PRO A 42 2.96 -18.08 -0.40
N GLY A 43 2.49 -17.64 -1.57
CA GLY A 43 1.17 -17.97 -2.10
C GLY A 43 -0.01 -17.30 -1.38
N ARG A 44 0.23 -16.33 -0.50
CA ARG A 44 -0.82 -15.53 0.15
C ARG A 44 -0.71 -14.06 -0.27
N PRO A 45 -1.83 -13.36 -0.43
CA PRO A 45 -1.83 -11.90 -0.57
C PRO A 45 -1.12 -11.23 0.60
N ILE A 46 -0.40 -10.15 0.32
CA ILE A 46 0.23 -9.30 1.35
C ILE A 46 -0.81 -8.28 1.80
N LYS A 47 -1.06 -8.16 3.11
CA LYS A 47 -1.94 -7.12 3.63
C LYS A 47 -1.14 -5.88 4.01
N VAL A 48 -1.59 -4.72 3.57
CA VAL A 48 -1.12 -3.41 4.01
C VAL A 48 -2.24 -2.75 4.80
N TYR A 49 -1.96 -2.39 6.04
CA TYR A 49 -2.89 -1.68 6.92
C TYR A 49 -2.57 -0.19 6.88
N PHE A 50 -3.56 0.64 6.64
CA PHE A 50 -3.45 2.09 6.64
C PHE A 50 -4.22 2.69 7.82
N GLU A 51 -3.69 3.77 8.37
CA GLU A 51 -4.31 4.54 9.45
C GLU A 51 -4.15 6.05 9.19
N ALA A 52 -5.25 6.80 9.25
CA ALA A 52 -5.29 8.24 8.97
C ALA A 52 -6.41 8.95 9.76
N ASN A 53 -6.48 10.28 9.66
CA ASN A 53 -7.51 11.08 10.32
C ASN A 53 -8.88 11.02 9.61
N GLY A 54 -8.90 10.80 8.30
CA GLY A 54 -10.12 10.74 7.49
C GLY A 54 -10.06 9.70 6.38
N SER A 55 -11.23 9.42 5.80
CA SER A 55 -11.39 8.39 4.76
C SER A 55 -10.82 8.83 3.42
N ALA A 56 -10.76 10.14 3.16
CA ALA A 56 -10.16 10.70 1.96
C ALA A 56 -8.66 10.38 1.89
N GLU A 57 -7.95 10.52 3.00
CA GLU A 57 -6.53 10.23 3.13
C GLU A 57 -6.24 8.74 2.95
N LEU A 58 -7.08 7.86 3.49
CA LEU A 58 -6.96 6.41 3.28
C LEU A 58 -7.15 6.03 1.81
N GLN A 59 -8.15 6.61 1.13
CA GLN A 59 -8.38 6.35 -0.29
C GLN A 59 -7.22 6.87 -1.15
N LEU A 60 -6.66 8.03 -0.80
CA LEU A 60 -5.50 8.60 -1.47
C LEU A 60 -4.26 7.70 -1.30
N ALA A 61 -4.02 7.19 -0.09
CA ALA A 61 -2.92 6.28 0.20
C ALA A 61 -3.04 4.95 -0.56
N LYS A 62 -4.23 4.35 -0.59
CA LYS A 62 -4.48 3.11 -1.34
C LYS A 62 -4.26 3.28 -2.84
N ARG A 63 -4.77 4.37 -3.41
CA ARG A 63 -4.56 4.72 -4.82
C ARG A 63 -3.10 4.99 -5.13
N ALA A 64 -2.38 5.68 -4.24
CA ALA A 64 -0.95 5.93 -4.41
C ALA A 64 -0.14 4.62 -4.39
N LEU A 65 -0.48 3.66 -3.51
CA LEU A 65 0.16 2.34 -3.49
C LEU A 65 -0.08 1.58 -4.79
N GLU A 66 -1.33 1.54 -5.27
CA GLU A 66 -1.68 0.93 -6.55
C GLU A 66 -0.90 1.54 -7.72
N GLN A 67 -0.88 2.87 -7.83
CA GLN A 67 -0.15 3.58 -8.88
C GLN A 67 1.35 3.33 -8.82
N ALA A 68 1.94 3.32 -7.62
CA ALA A 68 3.35 3.04 -7.44
C ALA A 68 3.71 1.60 -7.84
N LEU A 69 2.86 0.62 -7.51
CA LEU A 69 3.03 -0.77 -7.95
C LEU A 69 2.91 -0.90 -9.47
N GLN A 70 1.88 -0.29 -10.07
CA GLN A 70 1.65 -0.32 -11.51
C GLN A 70 2.79 0.34 -12.30
N ALA A 71 3.32 1.47 -11.82
CA ALA A 71 4.46 2.15 -12.43
C ALA A 71 5.74 1.29 -12.45
N ASN A 72 5.82 0.28 -11.58
CA ASN A 72 6.91 -0.69 -11.53
C ASN A 72 6.56 -2.03 -12.21
N GLY A 73 5.43 -2.09 -12.95
CA GLY A 73 5.00 -3.27 -13.69
C GLY A 73 4.26 -4.31 -12.86
N PHE A 74 3.77 -3.96 -11.66
CA PHE A 74 3.00 -4.87 -10.81
C PHE A 74 1.52 -4.46 -10.81
N GLU A 75 0.67 -5.29 -11.41
CA GLU A 75 -0.78 -5.09 -11.41
C GLU A 75 -1.43 -5.85 -10.24
N LEU A 76 -2.32 -5.16 -9.51
CA LEU A 76 -3.05 -5.72 -8.38
C LEU A 76 -4.18 -6.66 -8.81
N TYR A 77 -4.70 -6.42 -10.01
CA TYR A 77 -5.78 -7.18 -10.64
C TYR A 77 -5.28 -7.61 -12.03
N PRO A 78 -4.66 -8.79 -12.15
CA PRO A 78 -4.29 -9.35 -13.44
C PRO A 78 -5.50 -9.76 -14.28
#